data_AF-A0A5P1R7I8-F1
#
_entry.id   AF-A0A5P1R7I8-F1
#
_cell.length_a   1.000
_cell.length_b   1.000
_cell.length_c   1.000
_cell.angle_alpha   90.00
_cell.angle_beta   90.00
_cell.angle_gamma   90.00
#
_symmetry.space_group_name_H-M   'P 1'
#
loop_
_entity.id
_entity.type
_entity.pdbx_description
1 polymer ?
#
loop_
_entity_poly.entity_id
_entity_poly.type
_entity_poly.pdbx_seq_one_letter_code
_entity_poly.pdbx_strand_id
1 'polypeptide(L)'
;MSQKGVREFLLCGECEQKLSKYERYASLVLNGGLELTVRREGRLIHLEGIDYNIFKLFALSILWRASVSSLDVFDQVTLGPHEETLRKMVFNGESGKEYEYPFILSPIIHEGEVQEALIVQPTRTKLAGHQAYRFVFGGLAWVFLISSHRAPDVVTSASISSSGKLTMLPWELADMKFIVHMAQELSQQGKL
;
A
#
# COMPACT_ATOMS: atom_id res chain seq x y z
N MET A 1 5.86 -22.52 -14.61
CA MET A 1 7.01 -21.59 -14.73
C MET A 1 6.74 -20.44 -13.77
N SER A 2 7.54 -20.27 -12.71
CA SER A 2 7.33 -19.18 -11.75
C SER A 2 7.68 -17.86 -12.43
N GLN A 3 6.75 -16.91 -12.49
CA GLN A 3 7.06 -15.53 -12.86
C GLN A 3 8.07 -15.02 -11.82
N LYS A 4 9.36 -14.98 -12.17
CA LYS A 4 10.39 -14.41 -11.31
C LYS A 4 10.21 -12.90 -11.39
N GLY A 5 9.68 -12.30 -10.33
CA GLY A 5 9.61 -10.83 -10.20
C GLY A 5 10.99 -10.19 -10.30
N VAL A 6 11.01 -8.88 -10.56
CA VAL A 6 12.23 -8.06 -10.61
C VAL A 6 12.88 -8.03 -9.21
N ARG A 7 14.21 -8.11 -9.14
CA ARG A 7 14.96 -8.16 -7.87
C ARG A 7 16.18 -7.26 -7.92
N GLU A 8 16.51 -6.67 -6.79
CA GLU A 8 17.78 -5.97 -6.54
C GLU A 8 18.25 -6.28 -5.11
N PHE A 9 19.52 -5.98 -4.82
CA PHE A 9 20.02 -5.97 -3.46
C PHE A 9 19.84 -4.57 -2.87
N LEU A 10 18.93 -4.42 -1.90
CA LEU A 10 18.62 -3.13 -1.30
C LEU A 10 19.15 -3.00 0.13
N LEU A 11 19.04 -4.06 0.95
CA LEU A 11 19.34 -4.02 2.38
C LEU A 11 20.29 -5.16 2.79
N CYS A 12 21.06 -4.95 3.85
CA CYS A 12 21.81 -6.03 4.49
C CYS A 12 20.86 -7.02 5.18
N GLY A 13 21.36 -8.23 5.49
CA GLY A 13 20.55 -9.27 6.11
C GLY A 13 19.92 -8.89 7.45
N GLU A 14 20.61 -8.10 8.29
CA GLU A 14 20.05 -7.60 9.56
C GLU A 14 18.88 -6.63 9.33
N CYS A 15 18.99 -5.78 8.31
CA CYS A 15 17.93 -4.85 7.95
C CYS A 15 16.71 -5.61 7.38
N GLU A 16 16.93 -6.59 6.51
CA GLU A 16 15.84 -7.47 6.01
C GLU A 16 15.15 -8.21 7.16
N GLN A 17 15.92 -8.78 8.09
CA GLN A 17 15.36 -9.49 9.24
C GLN A 17 14.48 -8.56 10.09
N LYS A 18 14.88 -7.30 10.31
CA LYS A 18 14.06 -6.31 11.02
C LYS A 18 12.73 -6.05 10.34
N LEU A 19 12.67 -6.01 9.00
CA LEU A 19 11.44 -5.74 8.26
C LEU A 19 10.56 -6.98 8.07
N SER A 20 11.15 -8.17 8.00
CA SER A 20 10.44 -9.45 7.84
C SER A 20 9.37 -9.69 8.90
N LYS A 21 9.54 -9.14 10.11
CA LYS A 21 8.52 -9.23 11.18
C LYS A 21 7.23 -8.47 10.82
N TYR A 22 7.36 -7.32 10.15
CA TYR A 22 6.23 -6.52 9.67
C TYR A 22 5.53 -7.27 8.52
N GLU A 23 6.31 -7.84 7.60
CA GLU A 23 5.80 -8.60 6.46
C GLU A 23 5.07 -9.87 6.88
N ARG A 24 5.62 -10.61 7.85
CA ARG A 24 4.95 -11.78 8.43
C ARG A 24 3.60 -11.39 9.03
N TYR A 25 3.55 -10.31 9.81
CA TYR A 25 2.31 -9.86 10.41
C TYR A 25 1.28 -9.43 9.36
N ALA A 26 1.69 -8.61 8.38
CA ALA A 26 0.82 -8.16 7.31
C ALA A 26 0.29 -9.34 6.46
N SER A 27 1.10 -10.36 6.23
CA SER A 27 0.65 -11.60 5.55
C SER A 27 -0.46 -12.31 6.33
N LEU A 28 -0.37 -12.37 7.67
CA LEU A 28 -1.46 -12.93 8.49
C LEU A 28 -2.74 -12.08 8.41
N VAL A 29 -2.60 -10.75 8.43
CA VAL A 29 -3.74 -9.83 8.30
C VAL A 29 -4.43 -9.96 6.95
N LEU A 30 -3.66 -9.99 5.86
CA LEU A 30 -4.20 -9.95 4.49
C LEU A 30 -4.69 -11.32 3.99
N ASN A 31 -4.09 -12.42 4.46
CA ASN A 31 -4.40 -13.78 3.99
C ASN A 31 -5.27 -14.57 4.97
N GLY A 32 -5.90 -13.92 5.95
CA GLY A 32 -6.80 -14.58 6.91
C GLY A 32 -6.10 -15.48 7.93
N GLY A 33 -4.80 -15.28 8.17
CA GLY A 33 -4.03 -15.97 9.21
C GLY A 33 -4.19 -15.39 10.62
N LEU A 34 -4.96 -14.33 10.76
CA LEU A 34 -5.33 -13.70 12.03
C LEU A 34 -6.86 -13.64 12.14
N GLU A 35 -7.40 -13.94 13.32
CA GLU A 35 -8.82 -13.71 13.60
C GLU A 35 -9.09 -12.21 13.70
N LEU A 36 -9.76 -11.66 12.69
CA LEU A 36 -10.18 -10.28 12.62
C LEU A 36 -11.69 -10.18 12.72
N THR A 37 -12.19 -9.13 13.37
CA THR A 37 -13.61 -8.80 13.29
C THR A 37 -13.88 -8.12 11.95
N VAL A 38 -14.75 -8.72 11.14
CA VAL A 38 -15.12 -8.19 9.82
C VAL A 38 -16.58 -7.76 9.83
N ARG A 39 -16.85 -6.48 9.57
CA ARG A 39 -18.21 -5.95 9.38
C ARG A 39 -18.36 -5.37 7.99
N ARG A 40 -19.47 -5.67 7.32
CA ARG A 40 -19.83 -5.05 6.04
C ARG A 40 -20.92 -4.00 6.26
N GLU A 41 -20.74 -2.83 5.67
CA GLU A 41 -21.71 -1.73 5.72
C GLU A 41 -21.90 -1.15 4.32
N GLY A 42 -22.96 -1.59 3.63
CA GLY A 42 -23.09 -1.34 2.19
C GLY A 42 -21.91 -1.93 1.42
N ARG A 43 -21.15 -1.07 0.72
CA ARG A 43 -19.90 -1.47 0.04
C ARG A 43 -18.67 -1.43 0.93
N LEU A 44 -18.74 -0.84 2.11
CA LEU A 44 -17.59 -0.71 3.01
C LEU A 44 -17.31 -2.03 3.72
N ILE A 45 -16.03 -2.34 3.87
CA ILE A 45 -15.53 -3.47 4.67
C ILE A 45 -14.75 -2.88 5.83
N HIS A 46 -15.21 -3.11 7.04
CA HIS A 46 -14.52 -2.71 8.27
C HIS A 46 -13.82 -3.93 8.87
N LEU A 47 -12.54 -3.74 9.17
CA LEU A 47 -11.71 -4.71 9.88
C LEU A 47 -11.36 -4.13 11.26
N GLU A 48 -11.48 -4.93 12.30
CA GLU A 48 -10.99 -4.61 13.65
C GLU A 48 -10.11 -5.74 14.20
N GLY A 49 -9.15 -5.38 15.06
CA GLY A 49 -8.19 -6.32 15.64
C GLY A 49 -6.79 -6.28 15.01
N ILE A 50 -6.50 -5.27 14.18
CA ILE A 50 -5.18 -5.10 13.56
C ILE A 50 -4.23 -4.37 14.53
N ASP A 51 -2.99 -4.83 14.66
CA ASP A 51 -1.92 -4.09 15.33
C ASP A 51 -1.52 -2.90 14.46
N TYR A 52 -1.96 -1.72 14.89
CA TYR A 52 -1.71 -0.46 14.20
C TYR A 52 -0.22 -0.24 13.91
N ASN A 53 0.65 -0.47 14.89
CA ASN A 53 2.07 -0.15 14.74
C ASN A 53 2.71 -1.06 13.70
N ILE A 54 2.52 -2.38 13.84
CA ILE A 54 3.17 -3.37 12.98
C ILE A 54 2.63 -3.26 11.54
N PHE A 55 1.31 -3.12 11.37
CA PHE A 55 0.72 -3.02 10.03
C PHE A 55 1.05 -1.71 9.32
N LYS A 56 1.08 -0.59 10.05
CA LYS A 56 1.48 0.69 9.48
C LYS A 56 2.96 0.69 9.09
N LEU A 57 3.84 0.16 9.94
CA LEU A 57 5.27 0.05 9.62
C LEU A 57 5.54 -0.86 8.42
N PHE A 58 4.76 -1.94 8.25
CA PHE A 58 4.78 -2.73 7.02
C PHE A 58 4.47 -1.86 5.79
N ALA A 59 3.33 -1.16 5.81
CA ALA A 59 2.91 -0.34 4.68
C ALA A 59 3.94 0.75 4.34
N LEU A 60 4.47 1.44 5.35
CA LEU A 60 5.51 2.47 5.17
C LEU A 60 6.85 1.88 4.70
N SER A 61 7.18 0.64 5.08
CA SER A 61 8.39 -0.03 4.60
C SER A 61 8.34 -0.31 3.10
N ILE A 62 7.17 -0.62 2.54
CA ILE A 62 6.98 -0.80 1.09
C ILE A 62 7.24 0.52 0.37
N LEU A 63 6.61 1.60 0.84
CA LEU A 63 6.76 2.93 0.25
C LEU A 63 8.21 3.41 0.30
N TRP A 64 8.88 3.27 1.44
CA TRP A 64 10.27 3.68 1.60
C TRP A 64 11.20 2.87 0.70
N ARG A 65 11.09 1.53 0.67
CA ARG A 65 11.94 0.69 -0.20
C ARG A 65 11.78 1.02 -1.67
N ALA A 66 10.56 1.33 -2.11
CA ALA A 66 10.32 1.76 -3.47
C ALA A 66 11.02 3.09 -3.80
N SER A 67 11.17 4.01 -2.85
CA SER A 67 11.84 5.29 -3.13
C SER A 67 13.35 5.22 -3.22
N VAL A 68 13.96 4.27 -2.50
CA VAL A 68 15.42 4.03 -2.53
C VAL A 68 15.82 2.95 -3.55
N SER A 69 14.84 2.39 -4.27
CA SER A 69 15.07 1.38 -5.30
C SER A 69 15.74 1.99 -6.53
N SER A 70 16.61 1.20 -7.17
CA SER A 70 17.24 1.55 -8.45
C SER A 70 16.49 0.99 -9.67
N LEU A 71 15.42 0.22 -9.46
CA LEU A 71 14.68 -0.43 -10.52
C LEU A 71 13.71 0.54 -11.21
N ASP A 72 13.70 0.53 -12.55
CA ASP A 72 12.85 1.41 -13.37
C ASP A 72 11.36 1.35 -13.01
N VAL A 73 10.87 0.21 -12.52
CA VAL A 73 9.45 0.05 -12.11
C VAL A 73 9.06 0.98 -10.95
N PHE A 74 10.02 1.51 -10.20
CA PHE A 74 9.80 2.42 -9.08
C PHE A 74 10.24 3.87 -9.37
N ASP A 75 10.58 4.21 -10.63
CA ASP A 75 11.11 5.52 -11.03
C ASP A 75 10.21 6.71 -10.63
N GLN A 76 8.89 6.49 -10.57
CA GLN A 76 7.92 7.51 -10.16
C GLN A 76 7.94 7.79 -8.65
N VAL A 77 8.53 6.94 -7.82
CA VAL A 77 8.45 7.03 -6.36
C VAL A 77 9.57 7.90 -5.80
N THR A 78 9.41 9.22 -5.89
CA THR A 78 10.38 10.16 -5.31
C THR A 78 9.84 10.80 -4.02
N LEU A 79 10.37 10.40 -2.86
CA LEU A 79 9.89 10.89 -1.56
C LEU A 79 10.54 12.21 -1.11
N GLY A 80 11.70 12.57 -1.69
CA GLY A 80 12.45 13.76 -1.29
C GLY A 80 12.71 13.78 0.23
N PRO A 81 12.36 14.87 0.96
CA PRO A 81 12.63 14.96 2.40
C PRO A 81 11.87 13.93 3.25
N HIS A 82 10.82 13.31 2.72
CA HIS A 82 10.05 12.29 3.43
C HIS A 82 10.78 10.95 3.52
N GLU A 83 11.76 10.70 2.64
CA GLU A 83 12.48 9.43 2.59
C GLU A 83 13.19 9.12 3.91
N GLU A 84 13.99 10.05 4.42
CA GLU A 84 14.71 9.85 5.68
C GLU A 84 13.78 9.78 6.89
N THR A 85 12.64 10.49 6.82
CA THR A 85 11.62 10.42 7.87
C THR A 85 11.03 9.01 7.92
N LEU A 86 10.62 8.47 6.78
CA LEU A 86 10.05 7.13 6.68
C LEU A 86 11.08 6.04 7.01
N ARG A 87 12.34 6.21 6.60
CA ARG A 87 13.43 5.32 7.01
C ARG A 87 13.54 5.25 8.54
N LYS A 88 13.59 6.38 9.23
CA LYS A 88 13.67 6.42 10.69
C LYS A 88 12.46 5.76 11.35
N MET A 89 11.24 6.08 10.90
CA MET A 89 10.02 5.45 11.40
C MET A 89 10.09 3.92 11.31
N VAL A 90 10.42 3.41 10.13
CA VAL A 90 10.49 1.97 9.84
C VAL A 90 11.54 1.24 10.69
N PHE A 91 12.75 1.79 10.78
CA PHE A 91 13.86 1.14 11.51
C PHE A 91 13.84 1.34 13.02
N ASN A 92 13.25 2.43 13.50
CA ASN A 92 13.07 2.67 14.94
C ASN A 92 11.81 1.98 15.49
N GLY A 93 10.90 1.53 14.61
CA GLY A 93 9.63 0.95 15.02
C GLY A 93 8.61 1.97 15.51
N GLU A 94 8.70 3.20 14.99
CA GLU A 94 7.87 4.34 15.39
C GLU A 94 6.87 4.66 14.27
N SER A 95 5.66 4.13 14.37
CA SER A 95 4.62 4.23 13.32
C SER A 95 4.01 5.63 13.17
N GLY A 96 4.30 6.55 14.10
CA GLY A 96 3.70 7.87 14.16
C GLY A 96 2.19 7.86 14.42
N LYS A 97 1.56 9.01 14.35
CA LYS A 97 0.10 9.17 14.56
C LYS A 97 -0.68 8.87 13.29
N GLU A 98 -1.98 8.61 13.40
CA GLU A 98 -2.85 8.19 12.29
C GLU A 98 -2.82 9.17 11.09
N TYR A 99 -2.65 10.45 11.36
CA TYR A 99 -2.60 11.50 10.34
C TYR A 99 -1.23 11.67 9.67
N GLU A 100 -0.19 10.98 10.16
CA GLU A 100 1.16 11.01 9.61
C GLU A 100 1.31 9.85 8.62
N TYR A 101 1.51 10.17 7.34
CA TYR A 101 1.59 9.19 6.25
C TYR A 101 0.43 8.16 6.25
N PRO A 102 -0.84 8.61 6.30
CA PRO A 102 -1.96 7.68 6.20
C PRO A 102 -1.97 7.02 4.83
N PHE A 103 -2.54 5.83 4.78
CA PHE A 103 -2.77 5.10 3.54
C PHE A 103 -4.18 4.51 3.52
N ILE A 104 -4.74 4.38 2.32
CA ILE A 104 -6.05 3.76 2.07
C ILE A 104 -5.83 2.44 1.36
N LEU A 105 -6.60 1.41 1.74
CA LEU A 105 -6.64 0.12 1.07
C LEU A 105 -7.97 -0.05 0.35
N SER A 106 -7.88 -0.36 -0.94
CA SER A 106 -9.04 -0.52 -1.81
C SER A 106 -8.93 -1.86 -2.55
N PRO A 107 -9.75 -2.87 -2.20
CA PRO A 107 -9.86 -4.11 -2.97
C PRO A 107 -10.22 -3.84 -4.43
N ILE A 108 -9.55 -4.52 -5.35
CA ILE A 108 -9.80 -4.42 -6.78
C ILE A 108 -10.60 -5.65 -7.18
N ILE A 109 -11.83 -5.43 -7.61
CA ILE A 109 -12.81 -6.45 -7.97
C ILE A 109 -12.96 -6.50 -9.49
N HIS A 110 -13.08 -7.69 -10.05
CA HIS A 110 -13.53 -7.92 -11.41
C HIS A 110 -14.36 -9.20 -11.43
N GLU A 111 -15.54 -9.14 -12.03
CA GLU A 111 -16.48 -10.28 -12.10
C GLU A 111 -16.78 -10.92 -10.72
N GLY A 112 -16.78 -10.10 -9.66
CA GLY A 112 -17.06 -10.54 -8.29
C GLY A 112 -15.86 -11.12 -7.55
N GLU A 113 -14.69 -11.21 -8.16
CA GLU A 113 -13.47 -11.75 -7.56
C GLU A 113 -12.38 -10.69 -7.34
N VAL A 114 -11.62 -10.84 -6.25
CA VAL A 114 -10.46 -10.00 -5.94
C VAL A 114 -9.31 -10.34 -6.88
N GLN A 115 -8.71 -9.33 -7.49
CA GLN A 115 -7.66 -9.50 -8.48
C GLN A 115 -6.27 -9.61 -7.84
N GLU A 116 -6.00 -10.71 -7.14
CA GLU A 116 -4.78 -10.91 -6.34
C GLU A 116 -3.47 -10.86 -7.15
N ALA A 117 -3.49 -11.39 -8.38
CA ALA A 117 -2.34 -11.46 -9.26
C ALA A 117 -2.03 -10.13 -9.97
N LEU A 118 -2.93 -9.14 -9.89
CA LEU A 118 -2.73 -7.85 -10.54
C LEU A 118 -1.61 -7.09 -9.83
N ILE A 119 -0.56 -6.79 -10.59
CA ILE A 119 0.54 -5.92 -10.16
C ILE A 119 0.67 -4.81 -11.19
N VAL A 120 0.63 -3.57 -10.72
CA VAL A 120 0.81 -2.36 -11.54
C VAL A 120 2.00 -1.60 -11.01
N GLN A 121 2.81 -1.05 -11.92
CA GLN A 121 3.92 -0.17 -11.55
C GLN A 121 3.42 0.96 -10.63
N PRO A 122 4.11 1.25 -9.53
CA PRO A 122 3.70 2.34 -8.66
C PRO A 122 3.65 3.68 -9.40
N THR A 123 2.63 4.47 -9.11
CA THR A 123 2.39 5.75 -9.80
C THR A 123 2.20 6.88 -8.81
N ARG A 124 2.72 8.05 -9.17
CA ARG A 124 2.40 9.30 -8.47
C ARG A 124 0.96 9.70 -8.78
N THR A 125 0.22 10.14 -7.77
CA THR A 125 -1.16 10.59 -7.89
C THR A 125 -1.44 11.73 -6.91
N LYS A 126 -2.70 12.18 -6.85
CA LYS A 126 -3.20 13.08 -5.81
C LYS A 126 -4.36 12.44 -5.05
N LEU A 127 -4.39 12.64 -3.74
CA LEU A 127 -5.48 12.23 -2.86
C LEU A 127 -5.86 13.42 -1.97
N ALA A 128 -7.12 13.83 -2.00
CA ALA A 128 -7.61 15.00 -1.25
C ALA A 128 -6.71 16.25 -1.40
N GLY A 129 -6.27 16.53 -2.63
CA GLY A 129 -5.39 17.67 -2.95
C GLY A 129 -3.90 17.51 -2.61
N HIS A 130 -3.52 16.44 -1.92
CA HIS A 130 -2.14 16.16 -1.51
C HIS A 130 -1.45 15.21 -2.48
N GLN A 131 -0.12 15.25 -2.50
CA GLN A 131 0.67 14.26 -3.22
C GLN A 131 0.45 12.88 -2.60
N ALA A 132 0.31 11.87 -3.46
CA ALA A 132 0.17 10.49 -3.03
C ALA A 132 0.91 9.55 -3.98
N TYR A 133 1.20 8.35 -3.48
CA TYR A 133 1.70 7.25 -4.28
C TYR A 133 0.72 6.10 -4.23
N ARG A 134 0.45 5.50 -5.39
CA ARG A 134 -0.43 4.36 -5.54
C ARG A 134 0.35 3.14 -5.95
N PHE A 135 0.18 2.05 -5.21
CA PHE A 135 0.72 0.73 -5.51
C PHE A 135 -0.44 -0.24 -5.72
N VAL A 136 -0.29 -1.20 -6.62
CA VAL A 136 -1.26 -2.29 -6.80
C VAL A 136 -0.54 -3.62 -6.67
N PHE A 137 -0.91 -4.39 -5.66
CA PHE A 137 -0.44 -5.75 -5.42
C PHE A 137 -1.34 -6.42 -4.38
N GLY A 138 -1.39 -7.76 -4.38
CA GLY A 138 -2.14 -8.54 -3.40
C GLY A 138 -3.64 -8.22 -3.41
N GLY A 139 -4.20 -7.93 -4.58
CA GLY A 139 -5.63 -7.62 -4.75
C GLY A 139 -6.05 -6.24 -4.25
N LEU A 140 -5.09 -5.41 -3.84
CA LEU A 140 -5.34 -4.11 -3.22
C LEU A 140 -4.66 -2.99 -4.00
N ALA A 141 -5.37 -1.87 -4.16
CA ALA A 141 -4.75 -0.58 -4.40
C ALA A 141 -4.41 0.08 -3.05
N TRP A 142 -3.11 0.27 -2.81
CA TRP A 142 -2.57 0.98 -1.66
C TRP A 142 -2.30 2.42 -2.08
N VAL A 143 -2.95 3.39 -1.43
CA VAL A 143 -2.76 4.82 -1.73
C VAL A 143 -2.19 5.52 -0.51
N PHE A 144 -0.90 5.85 -0.56
CA PHE A 144 -0.15 6.54 0.49
C PHE A 144 -0.23 8.04 0.30
N LEU A 145 -0.70 8.78 1.29
CA LEU A 145 -0.68 10.25 1.27
C LEU A 145 0.64 10.76 1.84
N ILE A 146 1.31 11.63 1.10
CA ILE A 146 2.60 12.22 1.47
C ILE A 146 2.39 13.69 1.78
N SER A 147 2.66 14.08 3.03
CA SER A 147 2.48 15.44 3.50
C SER A 147 3.38 15.73 4.68
N SER A 148 3.92 16.95 4.75
CA SER A 148 4.56 17.50 5.96
C SER A 148 3.53 18.12 6.92
N HIS A 149 2.26 18.16 6.52
CA HIS A 149 1.14 18.68 7.31
C HIS A 149 0.23 17.52 7.73
N ARG A 150 -0.58 17.78 8.76
CA ARG A 150 -1.65 16.87 9.19
C ARG A 150 -2.53 16.52 7.99
N ALA A 151 -2.70 15.23 7.72
CA ALA A 151 -3.57 14.78 6.64
C ALA A 151 -5.03 15.18 6.88
N PRO A 152 -5.83 15.36 5.80
CA PRO A 152 -7.26 15.62 5.93
C PRO A 152 -7.97 14.50 6.70
N ASP A 153 -8.92 14.87 7.57
CA ASP A 153 -9.62 13.91 8.44
C ASP A 153 -10.31 12.79 7.64
N VAL A 154 -10.84 13.09 6.45
CA VAL A 154 -11.46 12.09 5.55
C VAL A 154 -10.48 11.00 5.12
N VAL A 155 -9.20 11.32 4.92
CA VAL A 155 -8.17 10.34 4.57
C VAL A 155 -7.71 9.59 5.81
N THR A 156 -7.53 10.30 6.93
CA THR A 156 -7.15 9.69 8.21
C THR A 156 -8.21 8.70 8.69
N SER A 157 -9.50 9.02 8.60
CA SER A 157 -10.60 8.12 8.98
C SER A 157 -10.74 6.90 8.08
N ALA A 158 -10.28 7.00 6.83
CA ALA A 158 -10.23 5.89 5.88
C ALA A 158 -8.94 5.05 6.02
N SER A 159 -7.98 5.49 6.84
CA SER A 159 -6.76 4.75 7.14
C SER A 159 -6.95 3.83 8.35
N ILE A 160 -5.87 3.14 8.73
CA ILE A 160 -5.85 2.36 9.97
C ILE A 160 -5.77 3.30 11.18
N SER A 161 -6.67 3.10 12.14
CA SER A 161 -6.67 3.79 13.43
C SER A 161 -5.72 3.15 14.43
N SER A 162 -5.31 3.89 15.46
CA SER A 162 -4.50 3.40 16.58
C SER A 162 -5.21 2.33 17.39
N SER A 163 -6.54 2.25 17.30
CA SER A 163 -7.34 1.16 17.87
C SER A 163 -7.39 -0.11 17.00
N GLY A 164 -6.68 -0.14 15.87
CA GLY A 164 -6.64 -1.31 15.00
C GLY A 164 -7.85 -1.50 14.10
N LYS A 165 -8.59 -0.41 13.84
CA LYS A 165 -9.71 -0.38 12.91
C LYS A 165 -9.26 0.14 11.56
N LEU A 166 -9.66 -0.54 10.49
CA LEU A 166 -9.38 -0.16 9.12
C LEU A 166 -10.66 -0.27 8.30
N THR A 167 -10.92 0.69 7.42
CA THR A 167 -12.04 0.66 6.49
C THR A 167 -11.53 0.55 5.07
N MET A 168 -12.08 -0.38 4.30
CA MET A 168 -11.78 -0.57 2.89
C MET A 168 -13.01 -0.29 2.04
N LEU A 169 -12.78 0.28 0.86
CA LEU A 169 -13.79 0.45 -0.17
C LEU A 169 -13.36 -0.32 -1.42
N PRO A 170 -14.04 -1.43 -1.77
CA PRO A 170 -13.80 -2.13 -3.02
C PRO A 170 -14.15 -1.28 -4.25
N TRP A 171 -13.38 -1.45 -5.32
CA TRP A 171 -13.58 -0.80 -6.61
C TRP A 171 -13.60 -1.84 -7.73
N GLU A 172 -14.51 -1.68 -8.68
CA GLU A 172 -14.47 -2.42 -9.92
C GLU A 172 -13.24 -2.00 -10.73
N LEU A 173 -12.51 -2.97 -11.28
CA LEU A 173 -11.30 -2.74 -12.07
C LEU A 173 -11.59 -1.77 -13.24
N ALA A 174 -12.76 -1.90 -13.86
CA ALA A 174 -13.20 -1.05 -14.97
C ALA A 174 -13.39 0.43 -14.57
N ASP A 175 -13.70 0.71 -13.31
CA ASP A 175 -13.87 2.09 -12.79
C ASP A 175 -12.52 2.74 -12.45
N MET A 176 -11.46 1.93 -12.33
CA MET A 176 -10.12 2.40 -12.03
C MET A 176 -9.40 2.86 -13.31
N LYS A 177 -9.63 4.12 -13.69
CA LYS A 177 -9.07 4.75 -14.91
C LYS A 177 -7.57 4.49 -15.15
N PHE A 178 -6.77 4.42 -14.09
CA PHE A 178 -5.34 4.18 -14.23
C PHE A 178 -4.99 2.75 -14.68
N ILE A 179 -5.78 1.75 -14.26
CA ILE A 179 -5.62 0.37 -14.69
C ILE A 179 -6.09 0.25 -16.15
N VAL A 180 -7.22 0.87 -16.47
CA VAL A 180 -7.75 0.92 -17.84
C VAL A 180 -6.75 1.58 -18.79
N HIS A 181 -6.16 2.71 -18.40
CA HIS A 181 -5.16 3.41 -19.21
C HIS A 181 -3.90 2.56 -19.43
N MET A 182 -3.38 1.93 -18.38
CA MET A 182 -2.25 1.00 -18.50
C MET A 182 -2.57 -0.15 -19.47
N ALA A 183 -3.76 -0.76 -19.38
CA ALA A 183 -4.17 -1.84 -20.28
C ALA A 183 -4.23 -1.37 -21.74
N GLN A 184 -4.71 -0.15 -21.98
CA GLN A 184 -4.73 0.46 -23.31
C GLN A 184 -3.31 0.67 -23.86
N GLU A 185 -2.37 1.18 -23.05
CA GLU A 185 -0.98 1.37 -23.46
C GLU A 185 -0.29 0.04 -23.80
N LEU A 186 -0.49 -0.99 -22.96
CA LEU A 186 0.06 -2.32 -23.20
C LEU A 186 -0.52 -2.97 -24.47
N SER A 187 -1.82 -2.80 -24.72
CA SER A 187 -2.48 -3.27 -25.94
C SER A 187 -1.93 -2.56 -27.18
N GLN A 188 -1.73 -1.24 -27.12
CA GLN A 188 -1.10 -0.46 -28.21
C GLN A 188 0.35 -0.89 -28.48
N GLN A 189 1.06 -1.41 -27.47
CA GLN A 189 2.41 -1.94 -27.59
C GLN A 189 2.47 -3.43 -27.98
N GLY A 190 1.32 -4.10 -28.18
CA GLY A 190 1.25 -5.53 -28.51
C GLY A 190 1.70 -6.46 -27.38
N LYS A 191 1.61 -6.00 -26.12
CA LYS A 191 2.02 -6.75 -24.91
C LYS A 191 0.83 -7.45 -24.21
N LEU A 192 -0.36 -7.38 -24.80
CA LEU A 192 -1.61 -8.02 -24.39
C LEU A 192 -2.27 -8.65 -25.61
#